data_AF-A0AAE1G4J4-F1
#
_entry.id   AF-A0AAE1G4J4-F1
#
_cell.length_a   1.000
_cell.length_b   1.000
_cell.length_c   1.000
_cell.angle_alpha   90.00
_cell.angle_beta   90.00
_cell.angle_gamma   90.00
#
_symmetry.space_group_name_H-M   'P 1'
#
loop_
_entity.id
_entity.type
_entity.pdbx_description
1 polymer ?
#
loop_
_entity_poly.entity_id
_entity_poly.type
_entity_poly.pdbx_seq_one_letter_code
_entity_poly.pdbx_strand_id
1 'polypeptide(L)'
;MDHDRSSGEGVGPQEYTLIKMRVQELHGKLASLAPKVVFLIAATLRPETMYGQTNCWLGPDLNYIAVEAKNGNVYVCTKRAARNMVYQGMLRVENKVLPIVEMKGYELMGTKLTAPLTSYKTIYTLPMMTVKEDKGTGVVTSVPSDAPDDFAALIDLKNKPALREKYGITEEMVNVEPVPIIDVPEFGTLISAPSVCQMMGIKSQNDKEKLVEAKEKVYLRGFYEGTLIIGEFKGKKVQEIKKAIQEKLVKAGEAELYQEPEKQIISRSGDECVVALCDQWYLDYGESEWRKQIEQSLSDLDTYHGEVRRNFEATIDWLKGHTCARTYGLGTRLPWDEKWVIESLSDSTIYMAYYTCESHPTQRFVW
;
A
#
# COMPACT_ATOMS: atom_id res chain seq x y z
N MET A 1 -14.51 3.27 -14.26
CA MET A 1 -14.81 2.22 -13.27
C MET A 1 -14.73 0.86 -13.95
N ASP A 2 -15.28 -0.21 -13.37
CA ASP A 2 -15.04 -1.59 -13.85
C ASP A 2 -15.26 -1.77 -15.36
N HIS A 3 -16.33 -1.22 -15.90
CA HIS A 3 -16.59 -1.25 -17.35
C HIS A 3 -15.58 -0.46 -18.20
N ASP A 4 -14.79 0.45 -17.62
CA ASP A 4 -13.74 1.21 -18.33
C ASP A 4 -12.36 0.51 -18.26
N ARG A 5 -12.28 -0.66 -17.63
CA ARG A 5 -11.05 -1.44 -17.46
C ARG A 5 -10.95 -2.51 -18.54
N SER A 6 -9.74 -2.77 -19.02
CA SER A 6 -9.42 -3.95 -19.85
C SER A 6 -8.89 -5.11 -19.00
N SER A 7 -8.36 -4.83 -17.80
CA SER A 7 -7.98 -5.83 -16.81
C SER A 7 -8.10 -5.27 -15.39
N GLY A 8 -8.26 -6.16 -14.40
CA GLY A 8 -8.37 -5.76 -12.99
C GLY A 8 -9.78 -5.32 -12.58
N GLU A 9 -10.81 -5.92 -13.18
CA GLU A 9 -12.20 -5.77 -12.70
C GLU A 9 -12.32 -6.21 -11.24
N GLY A 10 -13.03 -5.43 -10.42
CA GLY A 10 -13.16 -5.66 -8.98
C GLY A 10 -11.92 -5.30 -8.14
N VAL A 11 -10.81 -4.85 -8.75
CA VAL A 11 -9.63 -4.40 -8.01
C VAL A 11 -9.87 -2.99 -7.47
N GLY A 12 -9.67 -2.82 -6.17
CA GLY A 12 -9.82 -1.57 -5.45
C GLY A 12 -8.50 -0.90 -5.04
N PRO A 13 -8.59 0.27 -4.41
CA PRO A 13 -7.45 0.89 -3.73
C PRO A 13 -7.07 0.10 -2.48
N GLN A 14 -5.76 -0.08 -2.27
CA GLN A 14 -5.18 -0.60 -1.04
C GLN A 14 -4.39 0.51 -0.35
N GLU A 15 -4.71 0.76 0.92
CA GLU A 15 -4.00 1.73 1.74
C GLU A 15 -2.72 1.15 2.34
N TYR A 16 -1.65 1.93 2.24
CA TYR A 16 -0.35 1.70 2.85
C TYR A 16 0.02 2.90 3.75
N THR A 17 0.83 2.62 4.76
CA THR A 17 1.53 3.65 5.52
C THR A 17 2.91 3.87 4.89
N LEU A 18 3.22 5.09 4.44
CA LEU A 18 4.55 5.45 3.97
C LEU A 18 5.41 5.93 5.11
N ILE A 19 6.33 5.09 5.56
CA ILE A 19 7.28 5.42 6.62
C ILE A 19 8.41 6.26 6.02
N LYS A 20 8.65 7.44 6.61
CA LYS A 20 9.68 8.37 6.15
C LYS A 20 10.99 8.13 6.89
N MET A 21 11.94 7.47 6.23
CA MET A 21 13.28 7.25 6.77
C MET A 21 14.22 8.34 6.29
N ARG A 22 14.66 9.22 7.21
CA ARG A 22 15.47 10.40 6.88
C ARG A 22 16.90 10.00 6.58
N VAL A 23 17.46 10.45 5.46
CA VAL A 23 18.89 10.33 5.16
C VAL A 23 19.68 11.23 6.10
N GLN A 24 20.63 10.66 6.86
CA GLN A 24 21.43 11.40 7.84
C GLN A 24 22.49 12.27 7.15
N GLU A 25 23.14 11.73 6.13
CA GLU A 25 24.20 12.41 5.40
C GLU A 25 24.05 12.16 3.89
N LEU A 26 24.11 13.23 3.10
CA LEU A 26 23.94 13.18 1.66
C LEU A 26 25.29 12.92 0.98
N HIS A 27 25.45 11.71 0.43
CA HIS A 27 26.65 11.26 -0.26
C HIS A 27 26.32 10.73 -1.66
N GLY A 28 27.34 10.55 -2.50
CA GLY A 28 27.18 9.97 -3.84
C GLY A 28 26.14 10.71 -4.68
N LYS A 29 25.18 9.98 -5.23
CA LYS A 29 24.09 10.57 -6.04
C LYS A 29 23.17 11.51 -5.25
N LEU A 30 23.02 11.27 -3.95
CA LEU A 30 22.18 12.09 -3.07
C LEU A 30 22.83 13.43 -2.71
N ALA A 31 24.15 13.60 -2.89
CA ALA A 31 24.87 14.83 -2.55
C ALA A 31 24.32 16.07 -3.29
N SER A 32 23.86 15.88 -4.54
CA SER A 32 23.26 16.94 -5.36
C SER A 32 21.94 17.48 -4.82
N LEU A 33 21.31 16.78 -3.86
CA LEU A 33 20.06 17.19 -3.22
C LEU A 33 20.28 18.15 -2.06
N ALA A 34 21.53 18.38 -1.63
CA ALA A 34 21.83 19.33 -0.57
C ALA A 34 21.38 20.76 -0.95
N PRO A 35 20.85 21.56 0.00
CA PRO A 35 20.67 21.28 1.42
C PRO A 35 19.29 20.69 1.79
N LYS A 36 18.54 20.10 0.85
CA LYS A 36 17.19 19.59 1.10
C LYS A 36 17.20 18.39 2.05
N VAL A 37 16.11 18.22 2.79
CA VAL A 37 15.89 17.01 3.60
C VAL A 37 15.40 15.90 2.71
N VAL A 38 16.11 14.77 2.70
CA VAL A 38 15.82 13.61 1.85
C VAL A 38 15.27 12.46 2.71
N PHE A 39 14.20 11.83 2.24
CA PHE A 39 13.58 10.66 2.84
C PHE A 39 13.49 9.51 1.85
N LEU A 40 13.86 8.31 2.30
CA LEU A 40 13.45 7.06 1.67
C LEU A 40 12.07 6.72 2.24
N ILE A 41 11.05 6.75 1.39
CA ILE A 41 9.67 6.40 1.78
C ILE A 41 9.42 4.93 1.53
N ALA A 42 9.20 4.17 2.60
CA ALA A 42 8.86 2.75 2.52
C ALA A 42 7.37 2.51 2.75
N ALA A 43 6.74 1.72 1.89
CA ALA A 43 5.35 1.33 2.06
C ALA A 43 5.23 0.11 2.97
N THR A 44 4.38 0.19 4.00
CA THR A 44 4.06 -0.94 4.88
C THR A 44 2.56 -1.06 5.14
N LEU A 45 2.09 -2.30 5.27
CA LEU A 45 0.73 -2.64 5.75
C LEU A 45 0.69 -2.86 7.26
N ARG A 46 1.84 -2.82 7.94
CA ARG A 46 2.00 -3.16 9.35
C ARG A 46 2.75 -2.04 10.10
N PRO A 47 2.15 -0.85 10.24
CA PRO A 47 2.82 0.27 10.92
C PRO A 47 3.13 -0.02 12.40
N GLU A 48 2.40 -0.95 13.03
CA GLU A 48 2.65 -1.38 14.40
C GLU A 48 4.03 -2.02 14.60
N THR A 49 4.65 -2.54 13.53
CA THR A 49 5.92 -3.25 13.63
C THR A 49 7.15 -2.34 13.54
N MET A 50 6.96 -1.04 13.33
CA MET A 50 8.07 -0.11 13.07
C MET A 50 9.05 0.07 14.25
N TYR A 51 8.67 -0.33 15.45
CA TYR A 51 9.58 -0.44 16.60
C TYR A 51 10.72 -1.44 16.35
N GLY A 52 10.51 -2.43 15.48
CA GLY A 52 11.42 -3.53 15.23
C GLY A 52 12.33 -3.34 14.01
N GLN A 53 12.42 -2.12 13.48
CA GLN A 53 13.23 -1.88 12.28
C GLN A 53 14.72 -2.03 12.55
N THR A 54 15.40 -2.85 11.76
CA THR A 54 16.87 -3.03 11.83
C THR A 54 17.59 -2.35 10.67
N ASN A 55 16.97 -2.28 9.50
CA ASN A 55 17.54 -1.75 8.26
C ASN A 55 16.43 -1.38 7.26
N CYS A 56 16.83 -0.85 6.10
CA CYS A 56 15.97 -0.56 4.96
C CYS A 56 16.39 -1.44 3.79
N TRP A 57 15.44 -2.10 3.11
CA TRP A 57 15.72 -2.90 1.93
C TRP A 57 15.51 -2.11 0.65
N LEU A 58 16.44 -2.28 -0.29
CA LEU A 58 16.34 -1.80 -1.66
C LEU A 58 16.65 -2.94 -2.64
N GLY A 59 15.96 -2.96 -3.77
CA GLY A 59 16.32 -3.83 -4.89
C GLY A 59 17.53 -3.25 -5.61
N PRO A 60 18.69 -3.91 -5.64
CA PRO A 60 19.93 -3.32 -6.17
C PRO A 60 19.83 -2.94 -7.65
N ASP A 61 19.08 -3.72 -8.43
CA ASP A 61 18.93 -3.52 -9.88
C ASP A 61 17.75 -2.60 -10.26
N LEU A 62 16.91 -2.24 -9.28
CA LEU A 62 15.75 -1.37 -9.48
C LEU A 62 16.18 0.08 -9.74
N ASN A 63 15.34 0.81 -10.47
CA ASN A 63 15.51 2.23 -10.71
C ASN A 63 14.72 3.03 -9.66
N TYR A 64 15.40 3.98 -9.03
CA TYR A 64 14.83 4.92 -8.07
C TYR A 64 14.95 6.34 -8.60
N ILE A 65 14.04 7.18 -8.16
CA ILE A 65 14.04 8.61 -8.46
C ILE A 65 13.93 9.41 -7.16
N ALA A 66 14.55 10.58 -7.15
CA ALA A 66 14.33 11.60 -6.14
C ALA A 66 13.33 12.63 -6.67
N VAL A 67 12.22 12.86 -5.99
CA VAL A 67 11.17 13.82 -6.38
C VAL A 67 10.86 14.78 -5.24
N GLU A 68 10.49 16.02 -5.57
CA GLU A 68 10.14 17.00 -4.55
C GLU A 68 8.69 16.84 -4.08
N ALA A 69 8.52 16.69 -2.78
CA ALA A 69 7.22 16.64 -2.12
C ALA A 69 6.63 18.05 -1.94
N LYS A 70 5.32 18.15 -1.73
CA LYS A 70 4.61 19.43 -1.54
C LYS A 70 5.11 20.22 -0.32
N ASN A 71 5.63 19.52 0.69
CA ASN A 71 6.21 20.09 1.90
C ASN A 71 7.68 20.57 1.72
N GLY A 72 8.24 20.48 0.52
CA GLY A 72 9.62 20.89 0.21
C GLY A 72 10.70 19.83 0.50
N ASN A 73 10.33 18.70 1.10
CA ASN A 73 11.24 17.56 1.27
C ASN A 73 11.46 16.83 -0.05
N VAL A 74 12.50 16.00 -0.12
CA VAL A 74 12.77 15.13 -1.27
C VAL A 74 12.50 13.68 -0.91
N TYR A 75 11.76 13.02 -1.79
CA TYR A 75 11.22 11.68 -1.64
C TYR A 75 11.94 10.74 -2.62
N VAL A 76 12.55 9.67 -2.10
CA VAL A 76 13.23 8.64 -2.89
C VAL A 76 12.34 7.40 -2.96
N CYS A 77 11.88 7.06 -4.18
CA CYS A 77 11.01 5.91 -4.47
C CYS A 77 11.13 5.51 -5.95
N THR A 78 10.41 4.47 -6.37
CA THR A 78 10.28 4.11 -7.80
C THR A 78 9.43 5.14 -8.55
N LYS A 79 9.62 5.21 -9.88
CA LYS A 79 8.82 6.10 -10.75
C LYS A 79 7.33 5.78 -10.72
N ARG A 80 6.97 4.49 -10.62
CA ARG A 80 5.58 4.03 -10.48
C ARG A 80 4.93 4.55 -9.20
N ALA A 81 5.65 4.51 -8.09
CA ALA A 81 5.15 5.05 -6.82
C ALA A 81 4.99 6.57 -6.86
N ALA A 82 5.98 7.28 -7.40
CA ALA A 82 5.87 8.74 -7.60
C ALA A 82 4.67 9.12 -8.50
N ARG A 83 4.35 8.30 -9.51
CA ARG A 83 3.16 8.47 -10.33
C ARG A 83 1.87 8.35 -9.51
N ASN A 84 1.74 7.36 -8.63
CA ASN A 84 0.57 7.30 -7.74
C ASN A 84 0.52 8.50 -6.78
N MET A 85 1.66 8.86 -6.17
CA MET A 85 1.77 9.99 -5.24
C MET A 85 1.37 11.33 -5.86
N VAL A 86 1.68 11.57 -7.14
CA VAL A 86 1.34 12.85 -7.78
C VAL A 86 -0.18 13.03 -7.93
N TYR A 87 -0.90 11.95 -8.26
CA TYR A 87 -2.36 11.98 -8.36
C TYR A 87 -3.06 11.95 -7.00
N GLN A 88 -2.30 11.77 -5.90
CA GLN A 88 -2.76 11.90 -4.52
C GLN A 88 -2.38 13.24 -3.89
N GLY A 89 -1.82 14.18 -4.66
CA GLY A 89 -1.49 15.53 -4.20
C GLY A 89 -0.27 15.60 -3.28
N MET A 90 0.58 14.58 -3.26
CA MET A 90 1.74 14.50 -2.35
C MET A 90 2.99 15.21 -2.92
N LEU A 91 3.11 15.29 -4.25
CA LEU A 91 4.28 15.88 -4.91
C LEU A 91 4.08 17.38 -5.20
N ARG A 92 5.19 18.11 -5.37
CA ARG A 92 5.19 19.56 -5.60
C ARG A 92 4.51 19.97 -6.91
N VAL A 93 4.66 19.18 -7.96
CA VAL A 93 4.10 19.46 -9.29
C VAL A 93 2.93 18.52 -9.52
N GLU A 94 1.75 19.07 -9.74
CA GLU A 94 0.53 18.30 -9.97
C GLU A 94 0.55 17.58 -11.31
N ASN A 95 -0.05 16.39 -11.36
CA ASN A 95 -0.24 15.54 -12.54
C ASN A 95 1.03 15.20 -13.34
N LYS A 96 2.24 15.50 -12.83
CA LYS A 96 3.50 15.22 -13.52
C LYS A 96 4.63 14.85 -12.56
N VAL A 97 5.26 13.72 -12.82
CA VAL A 97 6.48 13.31 -12.12
C VAL A 97 7.69 14.00 -12.77
N LEU A 98 8.40 14.80 -11.98
CA LEU A 98 9.66 15.45 -12.38
C LEU A 98 10.81 14.96 -11.47
N PRO A 99 11.56 13.94 -11.90
CA PRO A 99 12.74 13.48 -11.17
C PRO A 99 13.80 14.60 -11.07
N ILE A 100 14.31 14.84 -9.87
CA ILE A 100 15.50 15.69 -9.63
C ILE A 100 16.75 14.88 -9.99
N VAL A 101 16.79 13.62 -9.58
CA VAL A 101 17.89 12.67 -9.80
C VAL A 101 17.31 11.29 -10.03
N GLU A 102 17.90 10.54 -10.96
CA GLU A 102 17.65 9.11 -11.18
C GLU A 102 18.86 8.30 -10.70
N MET A 103 18.59 7.14 -10.09
CA MET A 103 19.60 6.31 -9.42
C MET A 103 19.24 4.83 -9.55
N LYS A 104 20.26 3.97 -9.49
CA LYS A 104 20.07 2.54 -9.28
C LYS A 104 20.11 2.20 -7.79
N GLY A 105 19.41 1.15 -7.39
CA GLY A 105 19.38 0.71 -5.98
C GLY A 105 20.77 0.47 -5.39
N TYR A 106 21.68 -0.15 -6.15
CA TYR A 106 23.05 -0.39 -5.69
C TYR A 106 23.82 0.89 -5.36
N GLU A 107 23.49 2.03 -5.97
CA GLU A 107 24.13 3.33 -5.69
C GLU A 107 23.68 3.93 -4.35
N LEU A 108 22.62 3.38 -3.74
CA LEU A 108 22.06 3.83 -2.48
C LEU A 108 22.49 2.96 -1.29
N MET A 109 23.27 1.90 -1.50
CA MET A 109 23.66 0.93 -0.46
C MET A 109 24.53 1.56 0.63
N GLY A 110 24.34 1.14 1.88
CA GLY A 110 25.09 1.65 3.04
C GLY A 110 24.72 3.09 3.46
N THR A 111 23.66 3.67 2.90
CA THR A 111 23.16 4.99 3.29
C THR A 111 22.63 4.94 4.73
N LYS A 112 23.10 5.87 5.57
CA LYS A 112 22.65 6.02 6.95
C LYS A 112 21.29 6.69 7.02
N LEU A 113 20.36 6.07 7.74
CA LEU A 113 18.99 6.52 7.90
C LEU A 113 18.62 6.66 9.38
N THR A 114 17.80 7.67 9.69
CA THR A 114 16.99 7.72 10.91
C THR A 114 15.58 7.27 10.57
N ALA A 115 15.08 6.24 11.24
CA ALA A 115 13.75 5.70 11.03
C ALA A 115 12.83 5.97 12.24
N PRO A 116 11.52 6.16 12.02
CA PRO A 116 10.55 6.30 13.11
C PRO A 116 10.49 5.08 14.03
N LEU A 117 10.20 5.29 15.32
CA LEU A 117 9.90 4.28 16.36
C LEU A 117 10.99 3.24 16.72
N THR A 118 11.96 2.96 15.85
CA THR A 118 13.02 1.99 16.14
C THR A 118 13.91 2.43 17.30
N SER A 119 14.44 1.46 18.04
CA SER A 119 15.46 1.68 19.08
C SER A 119 16.84 2.00 18.50
N TYR A 120 17.09 1.66 17.24
CA TYR A 120 18.35 1.95 16.57
C TYR A 120 18.40 3.42 16.12
N LYS A 121 19.38 4.18 16.63
CA LYS A 121 19.58 5.60 16.24
C LYS A 121 19.87 5.77 14.75
N THR A 122 20.60 4.81 14.18
CA THR A 122 20.97 4.75 12.77
C THR A 122 20.73 3.35 12.24
N ILE A 123 20.03 3.26 11.11
CA ILE A 123 19.89 2.04 10.32
C ILE A 123 20.48 2.27 8.93
N TYR A 124 20.69 1.20 8.16
CA TYR A 124 21.34 1.27 6.85
C TYR A 124 20.44 0.76 5.72
N THR A 125 20.66 1.26 4.51
CA THR A 125 20.13 0.64 3.29
C THR A 125 20.94 -0.61 2.93
N LEU A 126 20.26 -1.73 2.77
CA LEU A 126 20.83 -3.04 2.46
C LEU A 126 20.15 -3.65 1.23
N PRO A 127 20.85 -4.54 0.49
CA PRO A 127 20.31 -5.13 -0.72
C PRO A 127 19.38 -6.31 -0.43
N MET A 128 18.24 -6.36 -1.11
CA MET A 128 17.32 -7.49 -1.10
C MET A 128 16.89 -7.81 -2.53
N MET A 129 17.11 -9.05 -2.98
CA MET A 129 16.91 -9.42 -4.39
C MET A 129 15.43 -9.66 -4.74
N THR A 130 14.59 -9.81 -3.72
CA THR A 130 13.17 -10.14 -3.86
C THR A 130 12.25 -8.91 -3.84
N VAL A 131 12.81 -7.70 -3.70
CA VAL A 131 12.03 -6.45 -3.81
C VAL A 131 11.47 -6.34 -5.22
N LYS A 132 10.16 -6.11 -5.32
CA LYS A 132 9.46 -5.94 -6.59
C LYS A 132 9.19 -4.46 -6.87
N GLU A 133 9.29 -4.07 -8.14
CA GLU A 133 8.99 -2.71 -8.59
C GLU A 133 7.49 -2.43 -8.70
N ASP A 134 6.69 -3.49 -8.82
CA ASP A 134 5.24 -3.45 -9.06
C ASP A 134 4.39 -3.35 -7.78
N LYS A 135 5.01 -3.24 -6.60
CA LYS A 135 4.31 -3.10 -5.32
C LYS A 135 4.96 -2.07 -4.41
N GLY A 136 4.15 -1.14 -3.92
CA GLY A 136 4.60 -0.09 -3.00
C GLY A 136 5.62 0.83 -3.66
N THR A 137 6.63 1.26 -2.88
CA THR A 137 7.59 2.29 -3.31
C THR A 137 8.90 1.74 -3.86
N GLY A 138 9.08 0.42 -3.89
CA GLY A 138 10.37 -0.24 -4.09
C GLY A 138 11.35 -0.05 -2.93
N VAL A 139 10.96 0.65 -1.86
CA VAL A 139 11.70 0.76 -0.60
C VAL A 139 10.92 -0.01 0.45
N VAL A 140 11.57 -0.91 1.18
CA VAL A 140 10.89 -1.77 2.15
C VAL A 140 11.55 -1.63 3.52
N THR A 141 10.75 -1.51 4.57
CA THR A 141 11.23 -1.53 5.96
C THR A 141 11.63 -2.95 6.36
N SER A 142 12.76 -3.14 7.05
CA SER A 142 13.19 -4.46 7.54
C SER A 142 12.84 -4.64 9.00
N VAL A 143 11.89 -5.54 9.30
CA VAL A 143 11.47 -5.92 10.65
C VAL A 143 11.67 -7.43 10.85
N PRO A 144 12.92 -7.90 11.01
CA PRO A 144 13.27 -9.32 11.01
C PRO A 144 12.73 -10.10 12.22
N SER A 145 12.12 -9.46 13.21
CA SER A 145 11.41 -10.13 14.30
C SER A 145 10.06 -10.70 13.86
N ASP A 146 9.39 -10.09 12.88
CA ASP A 146 7.99 -10.36 12.54
C ASP A 146 7.71 -10.45 11.03
N ALA A 147 8.75 -10.38 10.22
CA ALA A 147 8.69 -10.62 8.78
C ALA A 147 9.73 -11.70 8.37
N PRO A 148 9.29 -12.89 7.92
CA PRO A 148 10.18 -13.98 7.50
C PRO A 148 11.15 -13.60 6.38
N ASP A 149 10.69 -12.84 5.39
CA ASP A 149 11.53 -12.34 4.29
C ASP A 149 12.71 -11.50 4.80
N ASP A 150 12.44 -10.61 5.76
CA ASP A 150 13.42 -9.69 6.35
C ASP A 150 14.46 -10.46 7.17
N PHE A 151 14.01 -11.42 7.97
CA PHE A 151 14.90 -12.31 8.72
C PHE A 151 15.82 -13.09 7.78
N ALA A 152 15.26 -13.74 6.76
CA ALA A 152 16.04 -14.54 5.82
C ALA A 152 17.07 -13.70 5.06
N ALA A 153 16.69 -12.50 4.60
CA ALA A 153 17.60 -11.59 3.89
C ALA A 153 18.72 -11.05 4.80
N LEU A 154 18.41 -10.73 6.07
CA LEU A 154 19.40 -10.28 7.05
C LEU A 154 20.40 -11.40 7.38
N ILE A 155 19.93 -12.62 7.62
CA ILE A 155 20.78 -13.77 7.92
C ILE A 155 21.67 -14.12 6.71
N ASP A 156 21.15 -14.02 5.48
CA ASP A 156 21.94 -14.19 4.27
C ASP A 156 23.10 -13.20 4.21
N LEU A 157 22.86 -11.91 4.51
CA LEU A 157 23.92 -10.90 4.51
C LEU A 157 24.95 -11.11 5.62
N LYS A 158 24.51 -11.53 6.82
CA LYS A 158 25.44 -11.89 7.91
C LYS A 158 26.35 -13.05 7.49
N ASN A 159 25.76 -14.12 6.94
CA ASN A 159 26.46 -15.37 6.65
C ASN A 159 27.26 -15.37 5.34
N LYS A 160 27.02 -14.45 4.40
CA LYS A 160 27.66 -14.43 3.08
C LYS A 160 28.54 -13.18 2.89
N PRO A 161 29.82 -13.20 3.31
CA PRO A 161 30.75 -12.08 3.12
C PRO A 161 30.86 -11.61 1.66
N ALA A 162 30.84 -12.54 0.68
CA ALA A 162 30.90 -12.19 -0.73
C ALA A 162 29.70 -11.35 -1.20
N LEU A 163 28.51 -11.55 -0.60
CA LEU A 163 27.33 -10.74 -0.89
C LEU A 163 27.50 -9.32 -0.36
N ARG A 164 28.11 -9.18 0.83
CA ARG A 164 28.44 -7.88 1.42
C ARG A 164 29.47 -7.13 0.59
N GLU A 165 30.56 -7.80 0.21
CA GLU A 165 31.64 -7.23 -0.62
C GLU A 165 31.11 -6.73 -1.97
N LYS A 166 30.24 -7.50 -2.63
CA LYS A 166 29.62 -7.12 -3.91
C LYS A 166 28.92 -5.75 -3.86
N TYR A 167 28.29 -5.41 -2.74
CA TYR A 167 27.50 -4.19 -2.58
C TYR A 167 28.14 -3.17 -1.63
N GLY A 168 29.41 -3.35 -1.25
CA GLY A 168 30.13 -2.44 -0.37
C GLY A 168 29.56 -2.33 1.05
N ILE A 169 28.88 -3.38 1.53
CA ILE A 169 28.27 -3.41 2.87
C ILE A 169 29.31 -3.84 3.90
N THR A 170 29.50 -3.07 4.96
CA THR A 170 30.43 -3.41 6.05
C THR A 170 29.78 -4.34 7.07
N GLU A 171 30.59 -4.98 7.92
CA GLU A 171 30.08 -5.83 9.01
C GLU A 171 29.25 -5.04 10.03
N GLU A 172 29.64 -3.79 10.32
CA GLU A 172 28.90 -2.90 11.21
C GLU A 172 27.46 -2.68 10.74
N MET A 173 27.24 -2.54 9.43
CA MET A 173 25.91 -2.27 8.85
C MET A 173 24.93 -3.43 9.02
N VAL A 174 25.44 -4.65 9.21
CA VAL A 174 24.62 -5.87 9.38
C VAL A 174 24.67 -6.42 10.80
N ASN A 175 25.44 -5.79 11.70
CA ASN A 175 25.57 -6.17 13.10
C ASN A 175 24.37 -5.67 13.93
N VAL A 176 23.19 -6.12 13.55
CA VAL A 176 21.90 -5.80 14.15
C VAL A 176 21.17 -7.08 14.48
N GLU A 177 20.44 -7.11 15.59
CA GLU A 177 19.67 -8.26 16.01
C GLU A 177 18.17 -7.97 15.90
N PRO A 178 17.34 -8.98 15.60
CA PRO A 178 15.89 -8.80 15.61
C PRO A 178 15.42 -8.26 16.96
N VAL A 179 14.63 -7.19 16.92
CA VAL A 179 14.09 -6.54 18.11
C VAL A 179 12.73 -7.15 18.44
N PRO A 180 12.54 -7.73 19.62
CA PRO A 180 11.23 -8.26 20.03
C PRO A 180 10.18 -7.16 20.13
N ILE A 181 9.06 -7.29 19.42
CA ILE A 181 8.01 -6.26 19.37
C ILE A 181 6.59 -6.78 19.61
N ILE A 182 6.28 -7.99 19.19
CA ILE A 182 4.95 -8.59 19.29
C ILE A 182 5.12 -9.98 19.89
N ASP A 183 4.37 -10.25 20.95
CA ASP A 183 4.25 -11.58 21.52
C ASP A 183 3.05 -12.29 20.90
N VAL A 184 3.32 -13.46 20.31
CA VAL A 184 2.32 -14.37 19.76
C VAL A 184 2.47 -15.69 20.51
N PRO A 185 1.52 -16.05 21.41
CA PRO A 185 1.68 -17.20 22.29
C PRO A 185 2.02 -18.51 21.59
N GLU A 186 1.49 -18.74 20.38
CA GLU A 186 1.73 -19.96 19.59
C GLU A 186 3.21 -20.16 19.21
N PHE A 187 3.97 -19.09 18.98
CA PHE A 187 5.36 -19.22 18.51
C PHE A 187 6.36 -19.44 19.65
N GLY A 188 5.96 -19.24 20.91
CA GLY A 188 6.77 -19.52 22.10
C GLY A 188 8.01 -18.63 22.26
N THR A 189 8.23 -17.67 21.36
CA THR A 189 9.30 -16.67 21.45
C THR A 189 8.74 -15.28 21.16
N LEU A 190 9.43 -14.25 21.63
CA LEU A 190 9.06 -12.84 21.36
C LEU A 190 9.48 -12.38 19.93
N ILE A 191 9.91 -13.31 19.08
CA ILE A 191 10.37 -13.09 17.70
C ILE A 191 9.74 -14.14 16.77
N SER A 192 8.54 -13.83 16.29
CA SER A 192 7.71 -14.71 15.46
C SER A 192 8.43 -15.24 14.21
N ALA A 193 9.08 -14.36 13.45
CA ALA A 193 9.69 -14.70 12.16
C ALA A 193 10.89 -15.66 12.30
N PRO A 194 11.88 -15.42 13.19
CA PRO A 194 12.97 -16.37 13.42
C PRO A 194 12.49 -17.77 13.82
N SER A 195 11.50 -17.85 14.72
CA SER A 195 10.94 -19.13 15.16
C SER A 195 10.25 -19.89 14.02
N VAL A 196 9.39 -19.21 13.25
CA VAL A 196 8.70 -19.85 12.11
C VAL A 196 9.70 -20.26 11.03
N CYS A 197 10.68 -19.41 10.71
CA CYS A 197 11.74 -19.76 9.76
C CYS A 197 12.52 -21.00 10.19
N GLN A 198 12.84 -21.14 11.48
CA GLN A 198 13.49 -22.33 12.03
C GLN A 198 12.59 -23.57 11.93
N MET A 199 11.31 -23.47 12.32
CA MET A 199 10.34 -24.57 12.26
C MET A 199 10.13 -25.09 10.83
N MET A 200 10.13 -24.20 9.84
CA MET A 200 9.92 -24.54 8.42
C MET A 200 11.24 -24.89 7.68
N GLY A 201 12.37 -24.79 8.37
CA GLY A 201 13.70 -25.07 7.83
C GLY A 201 14.07 -24.14 6.66
N ILE A 202 13.74 -22.85 6.78
CA ILE A 202 14.09 -21.79 5.82
C ILE A 202 15.54 -21.41 6.06
N LYS A 203 16.36 -21.40 5.00
CA LYS A 203 17.80 -21.16 5.09
C LYS A 203 18.27 -19.94 4.30
N SER A 204 17.45 -19.47 3.36
CA SER A 204 17.85 -18.43 2.40
C SER A 204 16.62 -17.63 1.97
N GLN A 205 16.82 -16.37 1.58
CA GLN A 205 15.76 -15.54 0.98
C GLN A 205 15.24 -16.09 -0.37
N ASN A 206 15.91 -17.12 -0.91
CA ASN A 206 15.51 -17.81 -2.14
C ASN A 206 14.44 -18.90 -1.93
N ASP A 207 14.13 -19.28 -0.68
CA ASP A 207 13.13 -20.30 -0.34
C ASP A 207 11.69 -19.75 -0.50
N LYS A 208 11.36 -19.25 -1.71
CA LYS A 208 10.17 -18.41 -1.98
C LYS A 208 8.85 -19.02 -1.52
N GLU A 209 8.61 -20.29 -1.84
CA GLU A 209 7.34 -20.96 -1.50
C GLU A 209 7.16 -21.06 0.02
N LYS A 210 8.20 -21.48 0.74
CA LYS A 210 8.19 -21.56 2.20
C LYS A 210 8.07 -20.19 2.85
N LEU A 211 8.70 -19.16 2.29
CA LEU A 211 8.63 -17.79 2.80
C LEU A 211 7.23 -17.19 2.65
N VAL A 212 6.52 -17.51 1.56
CA VAL A 212 5.12 -17.08 1.39
C VAL A 212 4.23 -17.70 2.47
N GLU A 213 4.32 -19.02 2.67
CA GLU A 213 3.56 -19.71 3.72
C GLU A 213 3.92 -19.20 5.13
N ALA A 214 5.22 -19.03 5.42
CA ALA A 214 5.69 -18.47 6.68
C ALA A 214 5.13 -17.06 6.93
N LYS A 215 5.13 -16.21 5.89
CA LYS A 215 4.65 -14.84 5.95
C LYS A 215 3.16 -14.78 6.25
N GLU A 216 2.35 -15.57 5.54
CA GLU A 216 0.92 -15.66 5.77
C GLU A 216 0.63 -16.11 7.20
N LYS A 217 1.33 -17.13 7.69
CA LYS A 217 1.18 -17.63 9.07
C LYS A 217 1.51 -16.56 10.11
N VAL A 218 2.67 -15.90 9.98
CA VAL A 218 3.12 -14.88 10.93
C VAL A 218 2.21 -13.64 10.89
N TYR A 219 1.77 -13.21 9.71
CA TYR A 219 0.94 -12.00 9.56
C TYR A 219 -0.47 -12.22 10.11
N LEU A 220 -1.10 -13.35 9.77
CA LEU A 220 -2.46 -13.67 10.20
C LEU A 220 -2.51 -13.82 11.73
N ARG A 221 -1.61 -14.62 12.31
CA ARG A 221 -1.55 -14.82 13.76
C ARG A 221 -1.13 -13.56 14.49
N GLY A 222 -0.14 -12.84 13.99
CA GLY A 222 0.31 -11.58 14.58
C GLY A 222 -0.79 -10.53 14.64
N PHE A 223 -1.71 -10.51 13.66
CA PHE A 223 -2.82 -9.57 13.66
C PHE A 223 -3.90 -9.89 14.72
N TYR A 224 -4.37 -11.15 14.77
CA TYR A 224 -5.49 -11.54 15.65
C TYR A 224 -5.05 -11.87 17.08
N GLU A 225 -3.88 -12.49 17.25
CA GLU A 225 -3.45 -13.01 18.55
C GLU A 225 -2.30 -12.18 19.14
N GLY A 226 -1.57 -11.46 18.30
CA GLY A 226 -0.39 -10.69 18.70
C GLY A 226 -0.69 -9.59 19.72
N THR A 227 0.17 -9.52 20.74
CA THR A 227 0.14 -8.47 21.77
C THR A 227 1.43 -7.66 21.69
N LEU A 228 1.32 -6.33 21.59
CA LEU A 228 2.50 -5.47 21.51
C LEU A 228 3.22 -5.43 22.86
N ILE A 229 4.55 -5.61 22.87
CA ILE A 229 5.34 -5.64 24.13
C ILE A 229 6.18 -4.39 24.36
N ILE A 230 6.21 -3.46 23.40
CA ILE A 230 7.05 -2.27 23.40
C ILE A 230 6.23 -1.00 23.16
N GLY A 231 6.79 0.14 23.58
CA GLY A 231 6.22 1.45 23.33
C GLY A 231 4.99 1.76 24.17
N GLU A 232 4.29 2.81 23.77
CA GLU A 232 3.14 3.37 24.50
C GLU A 232 1.92 2.43 24.54
N PHE A 233 1.78 1.57 23.53
CA PHE A 233 0.66 0.64 23.38
C PHE A 233 0.97 -0.76 23.93
N LYS A 234 1.99 -0.87 24.78
CA LYS A 234 2.39 -2.14 25.41
C LYS A 234 1.21 -2.81 26.13
N GLY A 235 1.06 -4.12 25.92
CA GLY A 235 0.03 -4.97 26.52
C GLY A 235 -1.30 -4.99 25.74
N LYS A 236 -1.42 -4.24 24.64
CA LYS A 236 -2.64 -4.21 23.82
C LYS A 236 -2.53 -5.11 22.59
N LYS A 237 -3.68 -5.55 22.08
CA LYS A 237 -3.77 -6.39 20.88
C LYS A 237 -3.45 -5.58 19.62
N VAL A 238 -2.72 -6.19 18.68
CA VAL A 238 -2.29 -5.57 17.42
C VAL A 238 -3.48 -5.01 16.63
N GLN A 239 -4.57 -5.77 16.52
CA GLN A 239 -5.79 -5.35 15.82
C GLN A 239 -6.36 -4.01 16.34
N GLU A 240 -6.27 -3.75 17.64
CA GLU A 240 -6.82 -2.54 18.27
C GLU A 240 -5.93 -1.31 18.05
N ILE A 241 -4.62 -1.51 17.96
CA ILE A 241 -3.64 -0.42 18.01
C ILE A 241 -3.07 -0.05 16.65
N LYS A 242 -3.20 -0.91 15.63
CA LYS A 242 -2.63 -0.71 14.30
C LYS A 242 -2.97 0.67 13.74
N LYS A 243 -4.26 1.04 13.79
CA LYS A 243 -4.75 2.34 13.32
C LYS A 243 -4.26 3.49 14.20
N ALA A 244 -4.24 3.32 15.52
CA ALA A 244 -3.76 4.34 16.45
C ALA A 244 -2.27 4.68 16.24
N ILE A 245 -1.43 3.68 15.96
CA ILE A 245 -0.01 3.89 15.65
C ILE A 245 0.17 4.56 14.29
N GLN A 246 -0.58 4.15 13.26
CA GLN A 246 -0.58 4.83 11.96
C GLN A 246 -0.93 6.30 12.10
N GLU A 247 -2.02 6.63 12.79
CA GLU A 247 -2.45 8.01 13.04
C GLU A 247 -1.40 8.81 13.82
N LYS A 248 -0.74 8.19 14.80
CA LYS A 248 0.35 8.82 15.57
C LYS A 248 1.53 9.19 14.65
N LEU A 249 1.99 8.26 13.82
CA LEU A 249 3.08 8.48 12.87
C LEU A 249 2.73 9.59 11.87
N VAL A 250 1.49 9.59 11.36
CA VAL A 250 1.02 10.63 10.44
C VAL A 250 0.96 11.99 11.13
N LYS A 251 0.40 12.07 12.34
CA LYS A 251 0.33 13.31 13.13
C LYS A 251 1.71 13.87 13.49
N ALA A 252 2.69 13.00 13.76
CA ALA A 252 4.07 13.38 14.01
C ALA A 252 4.83 13.82 12.74
N GLY A 253 4.23 13.67 11.56
CA GLY A 253 4.92 13.92 10.30
C GLY A 253 6.04 12.92 10.04
N GLU A 254 5.95 11.70 10.58
CA GLU A 254 6.89 10.59 10.39
C GLU A 254 6.39 9.58 9.35
N ALA A 255 5.09 9.62 9.01
CA ALA A 255 4.51 8.85 7.93
C ALA A 255 3.45 9.65 7.15
N GLU A 256 3.05 9.15 5.98
CA GLU A 256 1.94 9.65 5.18
C GLU A 256 1.05 8.48 4.69
N LEU A 257 -0.23 8.75 4.44
CA LEU A 257 -1.13 7.77 3.83
C LEU A 257 -0.91 7.72 2.33
N TYR A 258 -0.87 6.52 1.77
CA TYR A 258 -0.66 6.28 0.35
C TYR A 258 -1.56 5.15 -0.10
N GLN A 259 -2.20 5.34 -1.24
CA GLN A 259 -3.03 4.31 -1.84
C GLN A 259 -2.45 3.84 -3.16
N GLU A 260 -2.59 2.55 -3.43
CA GLU A 260 -2.15 1.93 -4.67
C GLU A 260 -3.19 0.91 -5.12
N PRO A 261 -3.37 0.64 -6.44
CA PRO A 261 -4.18 -0.48 -6.86
C PRO A 261 -3.64 -1.80 -6.28
N GLU A 262 -4.48 -2.60 -5.62
CA GLU A 262 -4.05 -3.87 -4.99
C GLU A 262 -3.38 -4.83 -6.00
N LYS A 263 -3.87 -4.78 -7.24
CA LYS A 263 -3.33 -5.47 -8.41
C LYS A 263 -3.25 -4.49 -9.57
N GLN A 264 -2.47 -4.83 -10.59
CA GLN A 264 -2.39 -4.03 -11.80
C GLN A 264 -3.77 -3.90 -12.45
N ILE A 265 -4.13 -2.66 -12.80
CA ILE A 265 -5.36 -2.32 -13.52
C ILE A 265 -4.94 -1.62 -14.81
N ILE A 266 -5.41 -2.13 -15.95
CA ILE A 266 -5.22 -1.49 -17.25
C ILE A 266 -6.57 -0.95 -17.72
N SER A 267 -6.58 0.32 -18.15
CA SER A 267 -7.75 0.97 -18.73
C SER A 267 -7.99 0.52 -20.17
N ARG A 268 -9.21 0.73 -20.69
CA ARG A 268 -9.53 0.47 -22.11
C ARG A 268 -8.67 1.24 -23.11
N SER A 269 -8.09 2.38 -22.72
CA SER A 269 -7.14 3.14 -23.55
C SER A 269 -5.71 2.59 -23.52
N GLY A 270 -5.46 1.52 -22.75
CA GLY A 270 -4.14 0.89 -22.61
C GLY A 270 -3.24 1.55 -21.57
N ASP A 271 -3.72 2.55 -20.83
CA ASP A 271 -2.96 3.18 -19.74
C ASP A 271 -3.07 2.37 -18.44
N GLU A 272 -1.98 2.26 -17.69
CA GLU A 272 -1.96 1.65 -16.36
C GLU A 272 -2.56 2.62 -15.35
N CYS A 273 -3.60 2.18 -14.64
CA CYS A 273 -4.32 3.03 -13.70
C CYS A 273 -3.54 3.24 -12.39
N VAL A 274 -3.85 4.35 -11.72
CA VAL A 274 -3.35 4.72 -10.38
C VAL A 274 -4.53 5.02 -9.46
N VAL A 275 -4.29 5.07 -8.15
CA VAL A 275 -5.26 5.64 -7.22
C VAL A 275 -5.05 7.15 -7.16
N ALA A 276 -6.12 7.90 -7.41
CA ALA A 276 -6.11 9.37 -7.41
C ALA A 276 -7.03 9.91 -6.31
N LEU A 277 -6.56 10.95 -5.62
CA LEU A 277 -7.40 11.77 -4.75
C LEU A 277 -7.92 12.95 -5.56
N CYS A 278 -9.19 12.92 -5.94
CA CYS A 278 -9.79 13.93 -6.80
C CYS A 278 -11.23 14.23 -6.37
N ASP A 279 -11.68 15.45 -6.68
CA ASP A 279 -13.08 15.83 -6.51
C ASP A 279 -13.95 15.06 -7.49
N GLN A 280 -15.00 14.42 -6.98
CA GLN A 280 -15.82 13.51 -7.76
C GLN A 280 -17.22 13.38 -7.17
N TRP A 281 -18.23 13.33 -8.04
CA TRP A 281 -19.58 12.94 -7.65
C TRP A 281 -19.64 11.43 -7.46
N TYR A 282 -20.24 10.99 -6.35
CA TYR A 282 -20.37 9.58 -6.02
C TYR A 282 -21.75 9.27 -5.44
N LEU A 283 -22.17 8.02 -5.58
CA LEU A 283 -23.34 7.44 -4.93
C LEU A 283 -22.90 6.86 -3.59
N ASP A 284 -23.56 7.27 -2.50
CA ASP A 284 -23.19 6.85 -1.15
C ASP A 284 -23.84 5.52 -0.74
N TYR A 285 -23.44 4.44 -1.41
CA TYR A 285 -23.96 3.10 -1.08
C TYR A 285 -23.51 2.59 0.30
N GLY A 286 -22.59 3.29 0.97
CA GLY A 286 -22.14 2.96 2.32
C GLY A 286 -23.09 3.46 3.41
N GLU A 287 -24.14 4.22 3.07
CA GLU A 287 -25.11 4.71 4.02
C GLU A 287 -25.86 3.56 4.71
N SER A 288 -25.80 3.52 6.04
CA SER A 288 -26.32 2.40 6.82
C SER A 288 -27.83 2.21 6.70
N GLU A 289 -28.59 3.29 6.54
CA GLU A 289 -30.04 3.23 6.39
C GLU A 289 -30.43 2.74 4.99
N TRP A 290 -29.74 3.20 3.95
CA TRP A 290 -29.96 2.73 2.59
C TRP A 290 -29.58 1.25 2.46
N ARG A 291 -28.45 0.85 3.04
CA ARG A 291 -27.98 -0.54 3.05
C ARG A 291 -29.03 -1.50 3.63
N LYS A 292 -29.66 -1.15 4.76
CA LYS A 292 -30.73 -1.98 5.36
C LYS A 292 -31.92 -2.18 4.42
N GLN A 293 -32.31 -1.14 3.70
CA GLN A 293 -33.41 -1.23 2.72
C GLN A 293 -33.06 -2.18 1.56
N ILE A 294 -31.80 -2.18 1.13
CA ILE A 294 -31.31 -3.11 0.10
C ILE A 294 -31.23 -4.55 0.63
N GLU A 295 -30.75 -4.75 1.86
CA GLU A 295 -30.72 -6.07 2.50
C GLU A 295 -32.14 -6.67 2.63
N GLN A 296 -33.13 -5.83 2.98
CA GLN A 296 -34.54 -6.23 2.97
C GLN A 296 -35.05 -6.51 1.55
N SER A 297 -34.72 -5.68 0.57
CA SER A 297 -35.11 -5.93 -0.83
C SER A 297 -34.51 -7.23 -1.38
N LEU A 298 -33.27 -7.55 -0.98
CA LEU A 298 -32.61 -8.80 -1.33
C LEU A 298 -33.30 -10.01 -0.70
N SER A 299 -33.86 -9.91 0.52
CA SER A 299 -34.55 -11.04 1.15
C SER A 299 -35.76 -11.51 0.33
N ASP A 300 -36.43 -10.59 -0.34
CA ASP A 300 -37.62 -10.86 -1.15
C ASP A 300 -37.28 -11.25 -2.60
N LEU A 301 -36.06 -10.96 -3.06
CA LEU A 301 -35.60 -11.29 -4.40
C LEU A 301 -35.33 -12.80 -4.55
N ASP A 302 -35.89 -13.42 -5.59
CA ASP A 302 -35.52 -14.80 -5.95
C ASP A 302 -34.19 -14.81 -6.72
N THR A 303 -33.16 -15.43 -6.12
CA THR A 303 -31.81 -15.52 -6.70
C THR A 303 -31.59 -16.85 -7.43
N TYR A 304 -32.57 -17.75 -7.46
CA TYR A 304 -32.53 -19.10 -8.07
C TYR A 304 -31.45 -20.07 -7.54
N HIS A 305 -30.43 -19.57 -6.84
CA HIS A 305 -29.36 -20.36 -6.21
C HIS A 305 -28.81 -19.62 -4.98
N GLY A 306 -28.45 -20.39 -3.95
CA GLY A 306 -27.94 -19.83 -2.69
C GLY A 306 -26.56 -19.17 -2.82
N GLU A 307 -25.75 -19.59 -3.78
CA GLU A 307 -24.44 -18.97 -4.04
C GLU A 307 -24.58 -17.54 -4.61
N VAL A 308 -25.55 -17.31 -5.49
CA VAL A 308 -25.82 -15.99 -6.06
C VAL A 308 -26.25 -15.02 -4.96
N ARG A 309 -27.10 -15.47 -4.03
CA ARG A 309 -27.48 -14.70 -2.85
C ARG A 309 -26.28 -14.30 -2.01
N ARG A 310 -25.39 -15.25 -1.69
CA ARG A 310 -24.16 -14.96 -0.93
C ARG A 310 -23.26 -13.94 -1.62
N ASN A 311 -23.17 -13.97 -2.95
CA ASN A 311 -22.41 -12.97 -3.70
C ASN A 311 -23.04 -11.57 -3.59
N PHE A 312 -24.36 -11.45 -3.64
CA PHE A 312 -25.04 -10.17 -3.37
C PHE A 312 -24.77 -9.68 -1.94
N GLU A 313 -24.94 -10.54 -0.93
CA GLU A 313 -24.70 -10.21 0.48
C GLU A 313 -23.25 -9.71 0.70
N ALA A 314 -22.26 -10.43 0.14
CA ALA A 314 -20.86 -10.02 0.21
C ALA A 314 -20.61 -8.68 -0.50
N THR A 315 -21.25 -8.45 -1.64
CA THR A 315 -21.10 -7.19 -2.39
C THR A 315 -21.72 -6.01 -1.64
N ILE A 316 -22.93 -6.18 -1.08
CA ILE A 316 -23.61 -5.14 -0.28
C ILE A 316 -22.79 -4.77 0.95
N ASP A 317 -22.16 -5.76 1.61
CA ASP A 317 -21.32 -5.49 2.77
C ASP A 317 -20.04 -4.71 2.43
N TRP A 318 -19.48 -5.00 1.25
CA TRP A 318 -18.24 -4.38 0.75
C TRP A 318 -18.45 -2.98 0.15
N LEU A 319 -19.63 -2.72 -0.43
CA LEU A 319 -19.91 -1.49 -1.20
C LEU A 319 -19.89 -0.24 -0.30
N LYS A 320 -19.27 0.83 -0.82
CA LYS A 320 -19.20 2.16 -0.17
C LYS A 320 -19.52 3.25 -1.20
N GLY A 321 -18.81 4.38 -1.16
CA GLY A 321 -18.94 5.40 -2.19
C GLY A 321 -18.55 4.87 -3.58
N HIS A 322 -19.50 4.90 -4.52
CA HIS A 322 -19.27 4.56 -5.94
C HIS A 322 -19.23 5.83 -6.79
N THR A 323 -18.10 6.07 -7.45
CA THR A 323 -17.88 7.23 -8.30
C THR A 323 -18.70 7.13 -9.60
N CYS A 324 -19.72 7.99 -9.71
CA CYS A 324 -20.80 7.89 -10.70
C CYS A 324 -20.69 8.86 -11.88
N ALA A 325 -19.64 9.68 -11.93
CA ALA A 325 -19.44 10.68 -12.96
C ALA A 325 -18.05 10.62 -13.62
N ARG A 326 -17.96 11.15 -14.85
CA ARG A 326 -16.75 11.25 -15.68
C ARG A 326 -16.68 12.62 -16.35
N THR A 327 -15.49 13.03 -16.76
CA THR A 327 -15.27 14.26 -17.54
C THR A 327 -15.09 14.00 -19.04
N TYR A 328 -15.03 12.73 -19.45
CA TYR A 328 -14.84 12.30 -20.82
C TYR A 328 -15.67 11.03 -21.11
N GLY A 329 -16.20 10.94 -22.34
CA GLY A 329 -17.06 9.83 -22.78
C GLY A 329 -18.39 10.32 -23.34
N LEU A 330 -19.18 9.37 -23.86
CA LEU A 330 -20.59 9.59 -24.21
C LEU A 330 -21.46 9.28 -23.00
N GLY A 331 -22.61 9.95 -22.91
CA GLY A 331 -23.59 9.72 -21.84
C GLY A 331 -24.44 10.95 -21.58
N THR A 332 -25.22 10.90 -20.52
CA THR A 332 -26.07 12.02 -20.07
C THR A 332 -25.29 12.90 -19.09
N ARG A 333 -25.39 14.23 -19.22
CA ARG A 333 -24.74 15.17 -18.31
C ARG A 333 -25.46 15.20 -16.96
N LEU A 334 -24.71 15.41 -15.87
CA LEU A 334 -25.34 15.72 -14.59
C LEU A 334 -26.12 17.04 -14.70
N PRO A 335 -27.38 17.09 -14.28
CA PRO A 335 -28.25 18.24 -14.56
C PRO A 335 -27.91 19.50 -13.74
N TRP A 336 -27.14 19.37 -12.65
CA TRP A 336 -26.68 20.48 -11.81
C TRP A 336 -25.19 20.80 -11.98
N ASP A 337 -24.44 19.99 -12.74
CA ASP A 337 -23.01 20.18 -12.98
C ASP A 337 -22.62 19.58 -14.34
N GLU A 338 -22.94 20.31 -15.41
CA GLU A 338 -22.81 19.86 -16.80
C GLU A 338 -21.38 19.54 -17.25
N LYS A 339 -20.37 19.89 -16.44
CA LYS A 339 -18.98 19.45 -16.64
C LYS A 339 -18.85 17.92 -16.59
N TRP A 340 -19.75 17.27 -15.87
CA TRP A 340 -19.74 15.83 -15.64
C TRP A 340 -20.77 15.10 -16.49
N VAL A 341 -20.37 13.93 -16.97
CA VAL A 341 -21.20 12.94 -17.66
C VAL A 341 -21.38 11.75 -16.73
N ILE A 342 -22.61 11.27 -16.58
CA ILE A 342 -22.93 10.08 -15.78
C ILE A 342 -22.26 8.87 -16.42
N GLU A 343 -21.62 8.04 -15.58
CA GLU A 343 -20.92 6.85 -16.04
C GLU A 343 -21.87 5.67 -16.26
N SER A 344 -21.46 4.73 -17.12
CA SER A 344 -22.35 3.68 -17.66
C SER A 344 -22.96 2.73 -16.64
N LEU A 345 -22.34 2.51 -15.47
CA LEU A 345 -22.92 1.64 -14.42
C LEU A 345 -23.93 2.39 -13.54
N SER A 346 -24.00 3.72 -13.66
CA SER A 346 -24.86 4.57 -12.84
C SER A 346 -26.13 4.98 -13.58
N ASP A 347 -26.08 5.17 -14.90
CA ASP A 347 -27.27 5.45 -15.73
C ASP A 347 -28.03 4.18 -16.17
N SER A 348 -27.49 3.00 -15.88
CA SER A 348 -28.06 1.70 -16.27
C SER A 348 -28.81 0.96 -15.13
N THR A 349 -29.23 1.66 -14.07
CA THR A 349 -29.76 1.01 -12.86
C THR A 349 -31.28 0.83 -12.83
N ILE A 350 -32.02 1.76 -13.44
CA ILE A 350 -33.50 1.78 -13.41
C ILE A 350 -34.13 1.97 -14.80
N TYR A 351 -33.34 1.80 -15.87
CA TYR A 351 -33.79 1.99 -17.26
C TYR A 351 -34.93 1.06 -17.67
N MET A 352 -35.15 -0.04 -16.94
CA MET A 352 -36.29 -0.94 -17.17
C MET A 352 -37.63 -0.23 -17.01
N ALA A 353 -37.72 0.81 -16.16
CA ALA A 353 -38.91 1.63 -16.04
C ALA A 353 -39.20 2.42 -17.33
N TYR A 354 -38.16 2.89 -18.03
CA TYR A 354 -38.30 3.62 -19.30
C TYR A 354 -38.93 2.75 -20.39
N TYR A 355 -38.64 1.45 -20.45
CA TYR A 355 -39.25 0.52 -21.41
C TYR A 355 -40.79 0.49 -21.32
N THR A 356 -41.37 0.79 -20.16
CA THR A 356 -42.83 0.82 -20.00
C THR A 356 -43.50 1.96 -20.76
N CYS A 357 -42.75 3.03 -21.07
CA CYS A 357 -43.27 4.23 -21.74
C CYS A 357 -42.67 4.48 -23.14
N GLU A 358 -41.59 3.79 -23.52
CA GLU A 358 -40.88 3.99 -24.79
C GLU A 358 -41.80 3.86 -26.03
N SER A 359 -42.78 2.95 -25.98
CA SER A 359 -43.72 2.70 -27.08
C SER A 359 -44.73 3.83 -27.35
N HIS A 360 -44.74 4.89 -26.53
CA HIS A 360 -45.65 6.05 -26.65
C HIS A 360 -44.87 7.36 -26.92
N PRO A 361 -44.32 7.56 -28.13
CA PRO A 361 -43.39 8.66 -28.45
C PRO A 361 -43.99 10.08 -28.48
N THR A 362 -45.26 10.28 -28.09
CA THR A 362 -45.98 11.56 -28.25
C THR A 362 -46.18 12.38 -26.99
N GLN A 363 -45.74 11.93 -25.82
CA GLN A 363 -45.62 12.83 -24.67
C GLN A 363 -44.16 13.24 -24.51
N ARG A 364 -43.84 14.45 -25.01
CA ARG A 364 -42.68 15.21 -24.54
C ARG A 364 -42.80 15.31 -23.02
N PHE A 365 -42.15 14.42 -22.30
CA PHE A 365 -41.88 14.63 -20.89
C PHE A 365 -40.89 15.78 -20.81
N VAL A 366 -41.42 16.96 -20.48
CA VAL A 366 -40.62 18.08 -20.01
C VAL A 366 -40.29 17.73 -18.55
N TRP A 367 -39.08 17.23 -18.33
CA TRP A 367 -38.48 17.13 -17.00
C TRP A 367 -37.73 18.41 -16.70
#